data_AF-X1BIP1-F1
#
_entry.id   AF-X1BIP1-F1
#
_cell.length_a   1.000
_cell.length_b   1.000
_cell.length_c   1.000
_cell.angle_alpha   90.00
_cell.angle_beta   90.00
_cell.angle_gamma   90.00
#
_symmetry.space_group_name_H-M   'P 1'
#
loop_
_entity.id
_entity.type
_entity.pdbx_description
1 polymer ?
#
loop_
_entity_poly.entity_id
_entity_poly.type
_entity_poly.pdbx_seq_one_letter_code
_entity_poly.pdbx_strand_id
1 'polypeptide(L)' 'MNEDKKQKKAVLKALDADDEVICDKCGYGWIPRVSDPKACPRCKARLDV' A
#
# COMPACT_ATOMS: atom_id res chain seq x y z
N MET A 1 -9.00 -13.98 -31.73
CA MET A 1 -7.70 -13.34 -32.02
C MET A 1 -8.01 -11.88 -32.34
N ASN A 2 -7.70 -10.85 -31.58
CA ASN A 2 -6.88 -10.60 -30.39
C ASN A 2 -7.57 -9.40 -29.69
N GLU A 3 -7.84 -9.37 -28.38
CA GLU A 3 -6.89 -9.10 -27.29
C GLU A 3 -6.01 -7.84 -27.47
N ASP A 4 -6.64 -6.72 -27.83
CA ASP A 4 -5.99 -5.41 -27.86
C ASP A 4 -6.27 -4.59 -26.58
N LYS A 5 -5.57 -5.01 -25.52
CA LYS A 5 -4.73 -4.15 -24.67
C LYS A 5 -5.32 -2.80 -24.22
N LYS A 6 -6.21 -2.87 -23.22
CA LYS A 6 -6.00 -2.45 -21.82
C LYS A 6 -4.89 -1.40 -21.53
N GLN A 7 -4.80 -0.31 -22.29
CA GLN A 7 -3.72 0.68 -22.09
C GLN A 7 -4.25 2.12 -22.25
N LYS A 8 -5.02 2.56 -21.25
CA LYS A 8 -5.32 3.98 -21.02
C LYS A 8 -4.97 4.29 -19.56
N LYS A 9 -3.69 4.16 -19.21
CA LYS A 9 -2.80 5.29 -18.89
C LYS A 9 -3.45 6.27 -17.88
N ALA A 10 -3.38 5.89 -16.61
CA ALA A 10 -2.67 6.62 -15.55
C ALA A 10 -2.79 8.16 -15.55
N VAL A 11 -4.00 8.71 -15.49
CA VAL A 11 -4.23 10.13 -15.16
C VAL A 11 -5.46 10.36 -14.26
N LEU A 12 -5.92 9.33 -13.55
CA LEU A 12 -6.86 9.52 -12.46
C LEU A 12 -6.31 8.87 -11.18
N LYS A 13 -6.29 9.70 -10.13
CA LYS A 13 -6.16 9.37 -8.70
C LYS A 13 -4.78 9.52 -8.06
N ALA A 14 -4.19 10.70 -8.21
CA ALA A 14 -3.06 11.17 -7.40
C ALA A 14 -3.49 11.80 -6.05
N LEU A 15 -4.70 11.51 -5.51
CA LEU A 15 -5.16 12.05 -4.21
C LEU A 15 -5.93 11.07 -3.30
N ASP A 16 -6.17 9.81 -3.70
CA ASP A 16 -6.94 8.86 -2.89
C ASP A 16 -6.58 7.39 -3.22
N ALA A 17 -5.30 7.05 -3.16
CA ALA A 17 -4.85 5.66 -3.27
C ALA A 17 -4.15 5.30 -1.95
N ASP A 18 -4.89 4.62 -1.07
CA ASP A 18 -4.39 3.54 -0.22
C ASP A 18 -2.90 3.64 0.12
N ASP A 19 -2.55 4.39 1.17
CA ASP A 19 -1.24 4.28 1.83
C ASP A 19 -1.14 2.88 2.47
N GLU A 20 -1.29 1.80 1.70
CA GLU A 20 -1.10 0.45 2.22
C GLU A 20 0.36 0.30 2.65
N VAL A 21 0.55 0.21 3.96
CA VAL A 21 1.85 -0.02 4.55
C VAL A 21 2.03 -1.53 4.68
N ILE A 22 3.12 -2.02 4.12
CA ILE A 22 3.52 -3.41 4.23
C ILE A 22 4.62 -3.52 5.29
N CYS A 23 4.43 -4.43 6.25
CA CYS A 23 5.46 -4.68 7.24
C CYS A 23 6.62 -5.48 6.63
N ASP A 24 7.81 -4.89 6.62
CA ASP A 24 9.03 -5.53 6.12
C ASP A 24 9.41 -6.82 6.89
N LYS A 25 8.98 -6.95 8.16
CA LYS A 25 9.27 -8.13 8.99
C LYS A 25 8.36 -9.32 8.73
N CYS A 26 7.09 -9.09 8.41
CA CYS A 26 6.10 -10.18 8.30
C CYS A 26 5.31 -10.20 6.99
N GLY A 27 5.51 -9.22 6.12
CA GLY A 27 4.82 -9.08 4.83
C GLY A 27 3.33 -8.73 4.93
N TYR A 28 2.82 -8.39 6.12
CA TYR A 28 1.42 -8.00 6.26
C TYR A 28 1.20 -6.59 5.70
N GLY A 29 0.26 -6.43 4.76
CA GLY A 29 -0.20 -5.13 4.27
C GLY A 29 -1.44 -4.66 5.04
N TRP A 30 -1.49 -3.37 5.39
CA TRP A 30 -2.69 -2.74 5.96
C TRP A 30 -2.75 -1.25 5.63
N ILE A 31 -3.95 -0.70 5.68
CA ILE A 31 -4.19 0.74 5.53
C ILE A 31 -4.07 1.38 6.93
N PRO A 32 -3.04 2.18 7.20
CA PRO A 32 -2.89 2.84 8.48
C PRO A 32 -3.94 3.94 8.61
N ARG A 33 -4.53 4.04 9.81
CA ARG A 33 -5.44 5.14 10.15
C ARG A 33 -4.72 6.41 10.62
N VAL A 34 -3.39 6.36 10.66
CA VAL A 34 -2.50 7.43 11.08
C VAL A 34 -1.46 7.64 9.98
N SER A 35 -0.97 8.87 9.82
CA SER A 35 0.00 9.20 8.78
C SER A 35 1.32 8.45 8.91
N ASP A 36 1.71 8.05 10.12
CA ASP A 36 2.98 7.39 10.39
C ASP A 36 2.78 6.23 11.39
N PRO A 37 2.50 5.00 10.92
CA PRO A 37 2.35 3.86 11.81
C PRO A 37 3.71 3.47 12.41
N LYS A 38 3.90 3.68 13.71
CA LYS A 38 5.14 3.30 14.40
C LYS A 38 5.36 1.79 14.54
N ALA A 39 4.33 0.98 14.38
CA ALA A 39 4.41 -0.47 14.53
C ALA A 39 3.40 -1.24 13.68
N CYS A 40 3.76 -2.47 13.31
CA CYS A 40 2.88 -3.38 12.59
C CYS A 40 1.76 -3.92 13.51
N PRO A 41 0.49 -3.86 13.10
CA PRO A 41 -0.63 -4.37 13.90
C PRO A 41 -0.61 -5.90 14.07
N ARG A 42 0.06 -6.63 13.17
CA ARG A 42 0.11 -8.10 13.19
C ARG A 42 1.26 -8.65 14.03
N CYS A 43 2.49 -8.24 13.75
CA CYS A 43 3.69 -8.76 14.43
C CYS A 43 4.26 -7.83 15.49
N LYS A 44 3.72 -6.60 15.62
CA LYS A 44 4.20 -5.56 16.54
C LYS A 44 5.65 -5.11 16.29
N ALA A 45 6.21 -5.44 15.13
CA ALA A 45 7.50 -4.91 14.73
C ALA A 45 7.44 -3.38 14.60
N ARG A 46 8.48 -2.69 15.06
CA ARG A 46 8.63 -1.24 14.84
C ARG A 46 8.87 -0.96 13.36
N LEU A 47 8.19 0.05 12.84
CA LEU A 47 8.32 0.51 11.45
C LEU A 47 9.01 1.89 11.37
N ASP A 48 9.30 2.48 12.53
CA ASP A 48 9.99 3.77 12.74
C ASP A 48 11.53 3.59 12.74
N VAL A 49 12.13 3.12 11.65
CA VAL A 49 13.60 2.98 11.52
C VAL A 49 14.19 4.08 10.66
#